data_AF-A0CF14-F1
#
_entry.id   AF-A0CF14-F1
#
_cell.length_a   1.000
_cell.length_b   1.000
_cell.length_c   1.000
_cell.angle_alpha   90.00
_cell.angle_beta   90.00
_cell.angle_gamma   90.00
#
_symmetry.space_group_name_H-M   'P 1'
#
loop_
_entity.id
_entity.type
_entity.pdbx_description
1 polymer ?
#
loop_
_entity_poly.entity_id
_entity_poly.type
_entity_poly.pdbx_seq_one_letter_code
_entity_poly.pdbx_strand_id
1 'polypeptide(L)'
;MKSVADPQNYGDEVPAVALLFPEKFSHMGLSEQDFLRLRTKKEIKDIFESIGIKYGFGKFEGIFKRAKQIQNKNDDKVSVKSFQLAVQEMHYID
;
A
#
# COMPACT_ATOMS: atom_id res chain seq x y z
N MET A 1 3.20 21.57 -16.19
CA MET A 1 4.58 21.15 -15.97
C MET A 1 5.26 22.26 -15.20
N LYS A 2 5.78 22.02 -13.99
CA LYS A 2 6.46 23.06 -13.18
C LYS A 2 7.79 23.43 -13.86
N SER A 3 8.22 24.69 -13.76
CA SER A 3 9.50 25.15 -14.32
C SER A 3 10.67 24.58 -13.51
N VAL A 4 11.80 24.32 -14.16
CA VAL A 4 13.03 23.83 -13.48
C VAL A 4 13.63 24.92 -12.56
N ALA A 5 13.40 26.19 -12.89
CA ALA A 5 13.93 27.34 -12.15
C ALA A 5 12.86 28.06 -11.32
N ASP A 6 11.80 27.34 -10.90
CA ASP A 6 10.71 27.91 -10.13
C ASP A 6 11.11 28.08 -8.64
N PRO A 7 11.20 29.31 -8.11
CA PRO A 7 11.52 29.52 -6.71
C PRO A 7 10.30 29.42 -5.78
N GLN A 8 9.08 29.29 -6.33
CA GLN A 8 7.84 29.38 -5.57
C GLN A 8 7.37 27.99 -5.08
N ASN A 9 7.03 27.89 -3.80
CA ASN A 9 6.31 26.76 -3.22
C ASN A 9 4.79 26.97 -3.44
N TYR A 10 4.09 25.93 -3.89
CA TYR A 10 2.66 25.98 -4.25
C TYR A 10 1.74 25.36 -3.18
N GLY A 11 2.29 24.92 -2.05
CA GLY A 11 1.56 24.30 -0.94
C GLY A 11 1.30 22.81 -1.11
N ASP A 12 1.85 22.20 -2.17
CA ASP A 12 1.79 20.75 -2.44
C ASP A 12 3.16 20.05 -2.25
N GLU A 13 4.17 20.80 -1.83
CA GLU A 13 5.51 20.30 -1.59
C GLU A 13 5.61 19.48 -0.29
N VAL A 14 6.51 18.49 -0.29
CA VAL A 14 6.76 17.63 0.87
C VAL A 14 7.43 18.39 2.01
N PRO A 15 7.05 18.14 3.27
CA PRO A 15 7.71 18.73 4.44
C PRO A 15 9.20 18.38 4.51
N ALA A 16 10.03 19.28 5.07
CA ALA A 16 11.49 19.07 5.18
C ALA A 16 11.87 17.78 5.91
N VAL A 17 11.08 17.35 6.90
CA VAL A 17 11.30 16.09 7.62
C VAL A 17 11.23 14.87 6.70
N ALA A 18 10.35 14.88 5.70
CA ALA A 18 10.24 13.78 4.73
C ALA A 18 11.44 13.74 3.77
N LEU A 19 12.14 14.86 3.57
CA LEU A 19 13.38 14.91 2.79
C LEU A 19 14.57 14.39 3.61
N LEU A 20 14.64 14.71 4.90
CA LEU A 20 15.69 14.27 5.81
C LEU A 20 15.55 12.78 6.20
N PHE A 21 14.31 12.30 6.26
CA PHE A 21 13.97 10.93 6.64
C PHE A 21 13.05 10.32 5.58
N PRO A 22 13.57 10.01 4.38
CA PRO A 22 12.76 9.48 3.30
C PRO A 22 12.21 8.09 3.67
N GLU A 23 11.00 7.79 3.18
CA GLU A 23 10.42 6.46 3.31
C GLU A 23 11.31 5.43 2.61
N LYS A 24 11.29 4.19 3.12
CA LYS A 24 12.20 3.11 2.69
C LYS A 24 12.28 2.94 1.17
N PHE A 25 11.19 3.20 0.46
CA PHE A 25 11.06 3.01 -0.99
C PHE A 25 10.99 4.32 -1.81
N SER A 26 11.20 5.48 -1.20
CA SER A 26 11.15 6.76 -1.92
C SER A 26 12.18 6.86 -3.04
N HIS A 27 13.36 6.25 -2.86
CA HIS A 27 14.39 6.18 -3.89
C HIS A 27 13.97 5.35 -5.12
N MET A 28 12.95 4.50 -4.99
CA MET A 28 12.35 3.75 -6.10
C MET A 28 11.15 4.49 -6.72
N GLY A 29 10.90 5.73 -6.30
CA GLY A 29 9.74 6.52 -6.74
C GLY A 29 8.42 6.12 -6.09
N LEU A 30 8.44 5.33 -5.01
CA LEU A 30 7.23 4.93 -4.29
C LEU A 30 6.94 5.88 -3.12
N SER A 31 5.69 6.31 -3.04
CA SER A 31 5.15 7.13 -1.96
C SER A 31 4.25 6.30 -1.03
N GLU A 32 3.91 6.82 0.15
CA GLU A 32 2.94 6.15 1.03
C GLU A 32 1.57 5.99 0.36
N GLN A 33 1.19 6.96 -0.49
CA GLN A 33 -0.07 6.92 -1.22
C GLN A 33 -0.17 5.68 -2.13
N ASP A 34 0.96 5.20 -2.67
CA ASP A 34 0.99 3.98 -3.46
C ASP A 34 0.60 2.75 -2.64
N PHE A 35 0.96 2.70 -1.35
CA PHE A 35 0.58 1.61 -0.45
C PHE A 35 -0.87 1.72 0.02
N LEU A 36 -1.41 2.94 0.10
CA LEU A 36 -2.80 3.23 0.48
C LEU A 36 -3.80 3.11 -0.68
N ARG A 37 -3.34 3.15 -1.93
CA ARG A 37 -4.18 3.03 -3.12
C ARG A 37 -5.01 1.74 -3.10
N LEU A 38 -6.32 1.90 -3.27
CA LEU A 38 -7.28 0.80 -3.39
C LEU A 38 -7.07 0.03 -4.70
N ARG A 39 -6.98 -1.29 -4.58
CA ARG A 39 -6.74 -2.23 -5.68
C ARG A 39 -7.71 -3.39 -5.61
N THR A 40 -8.02 -3.96 -6.77
CA THR A 40 -8.86 -5.15 -6.88
C THR A 40 -8.19 -6.36 -6.24
N LYS A 41 -9.00 -7.37 -5.93
CA LYS A 41 -8.52 -8.66 -5.42
C LYS A 41 -7.44 -9.28 -6.32
N LYS A 42 -7.63 -9.24 -7.64
CA LYS A 42 -6.66 -9.75 -8.62
C LYS A 42 -5.34 -9.01 -8.54
N GLU A 43 -5.36 -7.67 -8.54
CA GLU A 43 -4.13 -6.87 -8.45
C GLU A 43 -3.37 -7.12 -7.16
N ILE A 44 -4.07 -7.23 -6.02
CA ILE A 44 -3.42 -7.58 -4.75
C ILE A 44 -2.77 -8.95 -4.84
N LYS A 45 -3.46 -9.96 -5.38
CA LYS A 45 -2.88 -11.28 -5.60
C LYS A 45 -1.61 -11.19 -6.45
N ASP A 46 -1.70 -10.54 -7.62
CA ASP A 46 -0.60 -10.41 -8.56
C ASP A 46 0.63 -9.71 -7.90
N ILE A 47 0.40 -8.66 -7.09
CA ILE A 47 1.47 -7.98 -6.34
C ILE A 47 2.20 -8.92 -5.39
N PHE A 48 1.48 -9.65 -4.53
CA PHE A 48 2.11 -10.53 -3.53
C PHE A 48 2.77 -11.74 -4.20
N GLU A 49 2.18 -12.29 -5.25
CA GLU A 49 2.80 -13.38 -6.01
C GLU A 49 4.08 -12.92 -6.74
N SER A 50 4.13 -11.67 -7.22
CA SER A 50 5.31 -11.10 -7.89
C SER A 50 6.54 -11.02 -6.97
N ILE A 51 6.33 -10.89 -5.66
CA ILE A 51 7.39 -10.87 -4.64
C ILE A 51 7.63 -12.26 -4.03
N GLY A 52 7.07 -13.31 -4.63
CA GLY A 52 7.26 -14.72 -4.23
C GLY A 52 6.32 -15.22 -3.12
N ILE A 53 5.35 -14.41 -2.68
CA ILE A 53 4.40 -14.80 -1.63
C ILE A 53 3.13 -15.34 -2.29
N LYS A 54 2.98 -16.67 -2.28
CA LYS A 54 1.80 -17.36 -2.82
C LYS A 54 0.97 -17.94 -1.70
N TYR A 55 -0.31 -17.55 -1.64
CA TYR A 55 -1.28 -18.08 -0.70
C TYR A 55 -2.20 -19.08 -1.40
N GLY A 56 -2.55 -20.17 -0.71
CA GLY A 56 -3.64 -21.05 -1.16
C GLY A 56 -4.96 -20.27 -1.21
N PHE A 57 -5.88 -20.68 -2.11
CA PHE A 57 -7.13 -19.97 -2.37
C PHE A 57 -7.92 -19.61 -1.09
N GLY A 58 -8.14 -20.58 -0.20
CA GLY A 58 -8.88 -20.34 1.05
C GLY A 58 -8.18 -19.37 2.01
N LYS A 59 -6.85 -19.49 2.18
CA LYS A 59 -6.07 -18.58 3.02
C LYS A 59 -6.09 -17.15 2.46
N PHE A 60 -5.94 -17.02 1.13
CA PHE A 60 -6.00 -15.73 0.46
C PHE A 60 -7.36 -15.04 0.64
N GLU A 61 -8.47 -15.77 0.43
CA GLU A 61 -9.83 -15.25 0.64
C GLU A 61 -10.05 -14.79 2.09
N GLY A 62 -9.56 -15.56 3.07
CA GLY A 62 -9.61 -15.18 4.49
C GLY A 62 -8.87 -13.87 4.78
N ILE A 63 -7.62 -13.75 4.30
CA ILE A 63 -6.82 -12.53 4.45
C ILE A 63 -7.48 -11.34 3.76
N PHE A 64 -7.98 -11.53 2.53
CA PHE A 64 -8.64 -10.46 1.78
C PHE A 64 -9.91 -9.97 2.50
N LYS A 65 -10.72 -10.90 3.03
CA LYS A 65 -11.91 -10.56 3.83
C LYS A 65 -11.52 -9.77 5.07
N ARG A 66 -10.44 -10.15 5.77
CA ARG A 66 -9.95 -9.41 6.93
C ARG A 66 -9.43 -8.02 6.55
N ALA A 67 -8.69 -7.91 5.45
CA ALA A 67 -8.22 -6.63 4.92
C ALA A 67 -9.39 -5.67 4.61
N LYS A 68 -10.50 -6.18 4.05
CA LYS A 68 -11.73 -5.38 3.85
C LYS A 68 -12.29 -4.84 5.17
N GLN A 69 -12.29 -5.64 6.23
CA GLN A 69 -12.75 -5.22 7.55
C GLN A 69 -11.85 -4.11 8.13
N ILE A 70 -10.52 -4.25 8.01
CA ILE A 70 -9.54 -3.24 8.47
C ILE A 70 -9.72 -1.93 7.70
N GLN A 71 -9.94 -2.01 6.38
CA GLN A 71 -10.13 -0.84 5.53
C GLN A 71 -11.40 -0.04 5.90
N ASN A 72 -12.38 -0.67 6.56
CA ASN A 72 -13.67 -0.11 6.98
C ASN A 72 -14.40 0.64 5.83
N LYS A 73 -14.35 0.08 4.62
CA LYS A 73 -15.03 0.60 3.42
C LYS A 73 -15.84 -0.52 2.77
N ASN A 74 -17.05 -0.21 2.30
CA ASN A 74 -17.93 -1.12 1.57
C ASN A 74 -17.51 -1.30 0.09
N ASP A 75 -16.21 -1.31 -0.19
CA ASP A 75 -15.66 -1.53 -1.53
C ASP A 75 -15.13 -2.97 -1.66
N ASP A 76 -15.12 -3.52 -2.87
CA ASP A 76 -14.50 -4.81 -3.18
C ASP A 76 -12.99 -4.70 -3.45
N LYS A 77 -12.42 -3.57 -3.06
CA LYS A 77 -11.00 -3.23 -3.17
C LYS A 77 -10.38 -3.03 -1.80
N VAL A 78 -9.08 -3.34 -1.71
CA VAL A 78 -8.27 -3.10 -0.50
C VAL A 78 -6.95 -2.46 -0.89
N SER A 79 -6.27 -1.86 0.08
CA SER A 79 -4.94 -1.31 -0.11
C SER A 79 -3.88 -2.38 0.19
N VAL A 80 -2.65 -2.18 -0.29
CA VAL A 80 -1.53 -3.07 0.07
C VAL A 80 -1.29 -3.00 1.58
N LYS A 81 -1.39 -1.79 2.18
CA LYS A 81 -1.24 -1.58 3.62
C LYS A 81 -2.25 -2.39 4.44
N SER A 82 -3.54 -2.35 4.09
CA SER A 82 -4.56 -3.12 4.84
C SER A 82 -4.43 -4.62 4.64
N PHE A 83 -3.99 -5.07 3.47
CA PHE A 83 -3.68 -6.49 3.25
C PHE A 83 -2.48 -6.94 4.08
N GLN A 84 -1.39 -6.16 4.13
CA GLN A 84 -0.24 -6.47 4.98
C GLN A 84 -0.61 -6.55 6.46
N LEU A 85 -1.45 -5.63 6.96
CA LEU A 85 -1.95 -5.69 8.34
C LEU A 85 -2.77 -6.97 8.59
N ALA A 86 -3.65 -7.34 7.67
CA ALA A 86 -4.40 -8.59 7.78
C ALA A 86 -3.49 -9.83 7.77
N VAL A 87 -2.45 -9.84 6.93
CA VAL A 87 -1.42 -10.88 6.92
C VAL A 87 -0.75 -10.96 8.29
N GLN A 88 -0.32 -9.82 8.86
CA GLN A 88 0.30 -9.78 10.18
C GLN A 88 -0.63 -10.32 11.26
N GLU A 89 -1.88 -9.86 11.33
CA GLU A 89 -2.85 -10.33 12.31
C GLU A 89 -3.12 -11.84 12.20
N MET A 90 -3.24 -12.36 10.97
CA MET A 90 -3.55 -13.77 10.73
C MET A 90 -2.34 -14.70 10.83
N HIS A 91 -1.11 -14.17 10.79
CA HIS A 91 0.11 -14.95 11.04
C HIS A 91 0.32 -15.29 12.53
N TYR A 92 -0.40 -14.64 13.45
CA TYR A 92 -0.41 -15.00 14.88
C TYR A 92 -1.49 -16.04 15.24
N ILE A 93 -2.22 -16.54 14.25
CA ILE A 93 -3.28 -17.54 14.41
C ILE A 93 -2.80 -18.83 13.73
N ASP A 94 -1.86 -19.53 14.37
CA ASP A 94 -1.49 -20.91 14.07
C ASP A 94 -2.14 -21.86 15.09
#